data_AF-A0A7W6LVM1-F1
#
_entry.id   AF-A0A7W6LVM1-F1
#
_cell.length_a   1.000
_cell.length_b   1.000
_cell.length_c   1.000
_cell.angle_alpha   90.00
_cell.angle_beta   90.00
_cell.angle_gamma   90.00
#
_symmetry.space_group_name_H-M   'P 1'
#
loop_
_entity.id
_entity.type
_entity.pdbx_description
1 polymer ?
#
loop_
_entity_poly.entity_id
_entity_poly.type
_entity_poly.pdbx_seq_one_letter_code
_entity_poly.pdbx_strand_id
1 'polypeptide(L)'
;MAIGSRTMAAYNNVALGYGATANTFNSIALGNGSLTTRENSLSIGNVGAERQITNLAAGTEATDAVNLSQLNAVNAAAIAAQGTADTALANAATAQATADTANGKADAALAGVAVAQSTANSAKADAAAAQSTADTALATATTANGTANTALANAATAQSTADTALANAATAQDAANSAKADASAAQGTANTALANAATAQGTANTALSNAAAAQGTANTALANAATAQASADAAGVKADTAIAYGNETRDIANNALAQIGTASSSATEALTVANGIAGTANSALATANDAKSSADAAAARTAYIAANGSGAAPTASGANAIAMGNAANASAANAVAIGNGAQATNGAAVSVGYANRASGNGAVAIGDPNVATGTGAVAIGANNTATGDGAVALGNASTANGASAVALGNGAQAVYADSIAIGANVTTVRQGQVALGSASSTYTAAGITSSASRAAQSGAVSLVTTDAAGNLATAALDVGELSGLGGRVGTLEGEVVGMKQQLRAANAGIAAAMAMGGTLLPPDSTFALSFNLSTYRGQQGFSGAAVAQVTERVWMSGGFAGSTVKGSTGGRVGMTFGW
;
A
#
# COMPACT_ATOMS: atom_id res chain seq x y z
N MET A 1 82.55 -2.52 -82.66
CA MET A 1 82.64 -3.68 -83.57
C MET A 1 81.51 -3.60 -84.58
N ALA A 2 81.81 -3.56 -85.88
CA ALA A 2 80.80 -3.50 -86.94
C ALA A 2 81.04 -4.66 -87.93
N ILE A 3 80.04 -5.51 -88.14
CA ILE A 3 80.14 -6.72 -88.96
C ILE A 3 78.94 -6.75 -89.93
N GLY A 4 79.22 -6.59 -91.23
CA GLY A 4 78.21 -6.49 -92.30
C GLY A 4 78.35 -5.21 -93.11
N SER A 5 77.80 -5.17 -94.33
CA SER A 5 77.87 -3.97 -95.17
C SER A 5 76.89 -2.89 -94.72
N ARG A 6 77.29 -1.62 -94.85
CA ARG A 6 76.54 -0.43 -94.37
C ARG A 6 76.26 -0.46 -92.87
N THR A 7 77.11 -1.13 -92.09
CA THR A 7 77.03 -1.11 -90.62
C THR A 7 77.76 0.09 -90.05
N MET A 8 77.20 0.64 -88.97
CA MET A 8 77.82 1.74 -88.22
C MET A 8 77.85 1.36 -86.75
N ALA A 9 79.03 1.37 -86.12
CA ALA A 9 79.18 1.19 -84.67
C ALA A 9 80.14 2.26 -84.15
N ALA A 10 79.64 3.12 -83.26
CA ALA A 10 80.44 4.13 -82.57
C ALA A 10 81.26 3.52 -81.40
N TYR A 11 81.72 4.35 -80.46
CA TYR A 11 82.56 3.93 -79.33
C TYR A 11 81.86 2.92 -78.41
N ASN A 12 82.54 1.79 -78.19
CA ASN A 12 82.12 0.69 -77.31
C ASN A 12 80.81 -0.02 -77.72
N ASN A 13 80.47 -0.03 -79.02
CA ASN A 13 79.22 -0.62 -79.53
C ASN A 13 79.47 -1.88 -80.37
N VAL A 14 78.43 -2.68 -80.58
CA VAL A 14 78.41 -3.80 -81.54
C VAL A 14 77.29 -3.60 -82.56
N ALA A 15 77.58 -3.67 -83.85
CA ALA A 15 76.58 -3.69 -84.92
C ALA A 15 76.81 -4.91 -85.81
N LEU A 16 75.82 -5.78 -85.95
CA LEU A 16 75.92 -7.05 -86.69
C LEU A 16 74.72 -7.22 -87.64
N GLY A 17 74.98 -7.22 -88.96
CA GLY A 17 73.97 -7.38 -90.02
C GLY A 17 73.90 -6.19 -90.99
N TYR A 18 73.47 -6.41 -92.23
CA TYR A 18 73.42 -5.37 -93.27
C TYR A 18 72.61 -4.14 -92.81
N GLY A 19 73.19 -2.94 -92.84
CA GLY A 19 72.51 -1.71 -92.43
C GLY A 19 72.31 -1.54 -90.91
N ALA A 20 72.87 -2.41 -90.06
CA ALA A 20 72.75 -2.29 -88.61
C ALA A 20 73.56 -1.09 -88.08
N THR A 21 72.92 -0.26 -87.24
CA THR A 21 73.47 1.00 -86.76
C THR A 21 73.40 1.08 -85.24
N ALA A 22 74.56 1.10 -84.58
CA ALA A 22 74.72 1.22 -83.14
C ALA A 22 75.46 2.52 -82.77
N ASN A 23 74.71 3.59 -82.51
CA ASN A 23 75.25 4.94 -82.33
C ASN A 23 75.18 5.46 -80.88
N THR A 24 74.51 4.75 -79.98
CA THR A 24 74.42 5.09 -78.55
C THR A 24 75.45 4.30 -77.75
N PHE A 25 76.06 4.88 -76.71
CA PHE A 25 77.15 4.25 -75.95
C PHE A 25 76.79 2.85 -75.39
N ASN A 26 77.76 1.93 -75.45
CA ASN A 26 77.65 0.55 -74.94
C ASN A 26 76.40 -0.22 -75.42
N SER A 27 76.08 -0.14 -76.71
CA SER A 27 74.87 -0.77 -77.29
C SER A 27 75.17 -1.79 -78.39
N ILE A 28 74.21 -2.70 -78.62
CA ILE A 28 74.29 -3.76 -79.62
C ILE A 28 73.13 -3.63 -80.62
N ALA A 29 73.40 -3.40 -81.90
CA ALA A 29 72.43 -3.54 -82.99
C ALA A 29 72.61 -4.89 -83.69
N LEU A 30 71.61 -5.77 -83.61
CA LEU A 30 71.67 -7.14 -84.12
C LEU A 30 70.60 -7.38 -85.19
N GLY A 31 71.00 -7.80 -86.38
CA GLY A 31 70.12 -8.04 -87.53
C GLY A 31 70.09 -6.91 -88.56
N ASN A 32 69.54 -7.22 -89.74
CA ASN A 32 69.48 -6.29 -90.88
C ASN A 32 68.70 -5.01 -90.53
N GLY A 33 69.26 -3.83 -90.78
CA GLY A 33 68.59 -2.55 -90.54
C GLY A 33 68.26 -2.26 -89.08
N SER A 34 68.82 -3.00 -88.11
CA SER A 34 68.57 -2.77 -86.69
C SER A 34 69.22 -1.47 -86.23
N LEU A 35 68.54 -0.72 -85.36
CA LEU A 35 68.99 0.58 -84.88
C LEU A 35 68.95 0.64 -83.36
N THR A 36 70.04 1.04 -82.70
CA THR A 36 70.02 1.34 -81.27
C THR A 36 69.66 2.81 -81.06
N THR A 37 68.70 3.05 -80.16
CA THR A 37 68.22 4.39 -79.79
C THR A 37 68.46 4.72 -78.32
N ARG A 38 69.01 3.77 -77.55
CA ARG A 38 69.29 3.90 -76.11
C ARG A 38 70.67 3.35 -75.79
N GLU A 39 71.36 3.96 -74.83
CA GLU A 39 72.62 3.43 -74.29
C GLU A 39 72.39 2.14 -73.51
N ASN A 40 73.41 1.29 -73.37
CA ASN A 40 73.34 0.02 -72.62
C ASN A 40 72.20 -0.91 -73.06
N SER A 41 71.93 -1.02 -74.37
CA SER A 41 70.79 -1.79 -74.89
C SER A 41 71.15 -2.70 -76.05
N LEU A 42 70.37 -3.78 -76.21
CA LEU A 42 70.34 -4.63 -77.40
C LEU A 42 69.10 -4.30 -78.23
N SER A 43 69.30 -3.94 -79.49
CA SER A 43 68.24 -3.75 -80.48
C SER A 43 68.32 -4.84 -81.54
N ILE A 44 67.22 -5.57 -81.76
CA ILE A 44 67.14 -6.63 -82.78
C ILE A 44 66.37 -6.20 -84.04
N GLY A 45 65.99 -4.93 -84.12
CA GLY A 45 65.19 -4.39 -85.22
C GLY A 45 65.20 -2.86 -85.21
N ASN A 46 64.25 -2.27 -85.93
CA ASN A 46 63.98 -0.83 -85.87
C ASN A 46 62.47 -0.63 -85.68
N VAL A 47 62.03 0.56 -85.30
CA VAL A 47 60.60 0.87 -85.14
C VAL A 47 59.87 0.60 -86.46
N GLY A 48 58.80 -0.21 -86.42
CA GLY A 48 58.04 -0.65 -87.59
C GLY A 48 58.68 -1.81 -88.38
N ALA A 49 59.83 -2.30 -87.93
CA ALA A 49 60.54 -3.47 -88.44
C ALA A 49 61.05 -4.34 -87.27
N GLU A 50 60.20 -4.53 -86.27
CA GLU A 50 60.49 -5.36 -85.10
C GLU A 50 60.63 -6.83 -85.49
N ARG A 51 61.47 -7.55 -84.73
CA ARG A 51 61.67 -8.99 -84.92
C ARG A 51 61.19 -9.76 -83.72
N GLN A 52 60.64 -10.95 -83.97
CA GLN A 52 60.30 -11.89 -82.91
C GLN A 52 61.57 -12.62 -82.44
N ILE A 53 61.66 -12.85 -81.13
CA ILE A 53 62.66 -13.74 -80.54
C ILE A 53 61.97 -15.08 -80.32
N THR A 54 62.32 -16.08 -81.11
CA THR A 54 61.79 -17.44 -80.96
C THR A 54 62.72 -18.29 -80.09
N ASN A 55 62.19 -19.35 -79.47
CA ASN A 55 62.90 -20.24 -78.55
C ASN A 55 63.48 -19.54 -77.30
N LEU A 56 62.88 -18.43 -76.87
CA LEU A 56 63.23 -17.76 -75.62
C LEU A 56 62.68 -18.55 -74.42
N ALA A 57 63.59 -19.14 -73.64
CA ALA A 57 63.25 -19.74 -72.36
C ALA A 57 62.66 -18.69 -71.40
N ALA A 58 61.91 -19.15 -70.40
CA ALA A 58 61.41 -18.25 -69.36
C ALA A 58 62.57 -17.61 -68.60
N GLY A 59 62.49 -16.29 -68.36
CA GLY A 59 63.47 -15.59 -67.54
C GLY A 59 63.50 -16.15 -66.12
N THR A 60 64.70 -16.27 -65.55
CA THR A 60 64.95 -16.81 -64.20
C THR A 60 65.39 -15.71 -63.21
N GLU A 61 66.01 -14.65 -63.71
CA GLU A 61 66.43 -13.48 -62.94
C GLU A 61 65.56 -12.26 -63.27
N ALA A 62 65.52 -11.27 -62.37
CA ALA A 62 64.65 -10.10 -62.50
C ALA A 62 64.92 -9.22 -63.74
N THR A 63 66.12 -9.33 -64.33
CA THR A 63 66.55 -8.57 -65.52
C THR A 63 66.48 -9.38 -66.82
N ASP A 64 66.02 -10.63 -66.76
CA ASP A 64 65.88 -11.48 -67.94
C ASP A 64 64.72 -11.03 -68.82
N ALA A 65 64.77 -11.40 -70.10
CA ALA A 65 63.65 -11.19 -71.01
C ALA A 65 62.48 -12.12 -70.66
N VAL A 66 61.27 -11.55 -70.60
CA VAL A 66 60.03 -12.29 -70.33
C VAL A 66 59.47 -12.82 -71.64
N ASN A 67 59.09 -14.11 -71.68
CA ASN A 67 58.43 -14.70 -72.85
C ASN A 67 56.89 -14.60 -72.78
N LEU A 68 56.20 -14.87 -73.90
CA LEU A 68 54.73 -14.75 -73.98
C LEU A 68 54.00 -15.64 -72.97
N SER A 69 54.54 -16.80 -72.62
CA SER A 69 53.91 -17.71 -71.65
C SER A 69 53.88 -17.12 -70.23
N GLN A 70 54.96 -16.46 -69.81
CA GLN A 70 55.03 -15.74 -68.53
C GLN A 70 54.04 -14.56 -68.50
N LEU A 71 53.92 -13.81 -69.60
CA LEU A 71 52.94 -12.71 -69.70
C LEU A 71 51.49 -13.21 -69.67
N ASN A 72 51.18 -14.30 -70.40
CA ASN A 72 49.86 -14.90 -70.38
C ASN A 72 49.49 -15.43 -68.99
N ALA A 73 50.44 -15.98 -68.23
CA ALA A 73 50.22 -16.39 -66.86
C ALA A 73 49.86 -15.20 -65.95
N VAL A 74 50.55 -14.06 -66.10
CA VAL A 74 50.20 -12.81 -65.40
C VAL A 74 48.79 -12.33 -65.79
N ASN A 75 48.44 -12.34 -67.08
CA ASN A 75 47.12 -11.94 -67.55
C ASN A 75 46.00 -12.85 -67.01
N ALA A 76 46.24 -14.17 -66.97
CA ALA A 76 45.31 -15.13 -66.37
C ALA A 76 45.10 -14.86 -64.87
N ALA A 77 46.17 -14.55 -64.14
CA ALA A 77 46.07 -14.16 -62.73
C ALA A 77 45.29 -12.86 -62.54
N ALA A 78 45.49 -11.86 -63.41
CA ALA A 78 44.74 -10.61 -63.37
C ALA A 78 43.24 -10.81 -63.62
N ILE A 79 42.87 -11.66 -64.60
CA ILE A 79 41.47 -12.02 -64.88
C ILE A 79 40.86 -12.75 -63.68
N ALA A 80 41.57 -13.68 -63.06
CA ALA A 80 41.11 -14.39 -61.88
C ALA A 80 40.87 -13.42 -60.70
N ALA A 81 41.79 -12.47 -60.47
CA ALA A 81 41.62 -11.44 -59.46
C ALA A 81 40.39 -10.56 -59.74
N GLN A 82 40.17 -10.16 -60.99
CA GLN A 82 38.97 -9.41 -61.38
C GLN A 82 37.68 -10.20 -61.08
N GLY A 83 37.64 -11.49 -61.43
CA GLY A 83 36.49 -12.36 -61.13
C GLY A 83 36.21 -12.48 -59.63
N THR A 84 37.26 -12.52 -58.79
CA THR A 84 37.08 -12.48 -57.33
C THR A 84 36.54 -11.14 -56.84
N ALA A 85 36.97 -10.03 -57.43
CA ALA A 85 36.48 -8.69 -57.09
C ALA A 85 35.00 -8.51 -57.49
N ASP A 86 34.62 -8.98 -58.67
CA ASP A 86 33.23 -8.93 -59.15
C ASP A 86 32.31 -9.76 -58.26
N THR A 87 32.76 -10.94 -57.83
CA THR A 87 32.03 -11.80 -56.88
C THR A 87 31.86 -11.10 -55.53
N ALA A 88 32.92 -10.46 -55.03
CA ALA A 88 32.86 -9.70 -53.78
C ALA A 88 31.86 -8.53 -53.87
N LEU A 89 31.82 -7.83 -55.01
CA LEU A 89 30.87 -6.74 -55.25
C LEU A 89 29.42 -7.25 -55.30
N ALA A 90 29.16 -8.38 -55.96
CA ALA A 90 27.83 -9.00 -56.00
C ALA A 90 27.36 -9.46 -54.60
N ASN A 91 28.28 -10.01 -53.80
CA ASN A 91 28.00 -10.38 -52.42
C ASN A 91 27.69 -9.14 -51.57
N ALA A 92 28.43 -8.04 -51.75
CA ALA A 92 28.17 -6.78 -51.06
C ALA A 92 26.80 -6.19 -51.43
N ALA A 93 26.41 -6.23 -52.71
CA ALA A 93 25.09 -5.77 -53.16
C ALA A 93 23.95 -6.61 -52.53
N THR A 94 24.14 -7.92 -52.43
CA THR A 94 23.16 -8.83 -51.79
C THR A 94 23.06 -8.57 -50.28
N ALA A 95 24.19 -8.32 -49.62
CA ALA A 95 24.22 -7.94 -48.21
C ALA A 95 23.51 -6.60 -47.97
N GLN A 96 23.73 -5.61 -48.85
CA GLN A 96 23.04 -4.32 -48.78
C GLN A 96 21.52 -4.48 -48.93
N ALA A 97 21.05 -5.23 -49.93
CA ALA A 97 19.61 -5.49 -50.10
C ALA A 97 18.97 -6.19 -48.87
N THR A 98 19.74 -7.08 -48.23
CA THR A 98 19.31 -7.74 -46.99
C THR A 98 19.21 -6.73 -45.84
N ALA A 99 20.19 -5.83 -45.71
CA ALA A 99 20.17 -4.76 -44.71
C ALA A 99 19.00 -3.79 -44.94
N ASP A 100 18.73 -3.40 -46.18
CA ASP A 100 17.61 -2.53 -46.54
C ASP A 100 16.26 -3.19 -46.19
N THR A 101 16.13 -4.50 -46.44
CA THR A 101 14.94 -5.27 -46.03
C THR A 101 14.79 -5.33 -44.51
N ALA A 102 15.89 -5.49 -43.77
CA ALA A 102 15.87 -5.50 -42.31
C ALA A 102 15.47 -4.12 -41.76
N ASN A 103 15.98 -3.04 -42.35
CA ASN A 103 15.59 -1.67 -42.00
C ASN A 103 14.11 -1.43 -42.27
N GLY A 104 13.58 -1.84 -43.42
CA GLY A 104 12.15 -1.70 -43.72
C GLY A 104 11.25 -2.47 -42.73
N LYS A 105 11.69 -3.63 -42.23
CA LYS A 105 10.98 -4.36 -41.17
C LYS A 105 11.08 -3.64 -39.82
N ALA A 106 12.23 -3.05 -39.50
CA ALA A 106 12.41 -2.28 -38.28
C ALA A 106 11.50 -1.02 -38.28
N ASP A 107 11.42 -0.32 -39.41
CA ASP A 107 10.55 0.84 -39.58
C ASP A 107 9.07 0.46 -39.43
N ALA A 108 8.64 -0.66 -40.03
CA ALA A 108 7.29 -1.18 -39.88
C ALA A 108 6.96 -1.57 -38.42
N ALA A 109 7.92 -2.18 -37.71
CA ALA A 109 7.77 -2.49 -36.29
C ALA A 109 7.66 -1.22 -35.44
N LEU A 110 8.46 -0.19 -35.72
CA LEU A 110 8.40 1.10 -35.05
C LEU A 110 7.05 1.80 -35.27
N ALA A 111 6.51 1.75 -36.49
CA ALA A 111 5.16 2.25 -36.79
C ALA A 111 4.08 1.48 -35.99
N GLY A 112 4.21 0.17 -35.87
CA GLY A 112 3.33 -0.67 -35.03
C GLY A 112 3.37 -0.28 -33.55
N VAL A 113 4.57 0.01 -33.02
CA VAL A 113 4.73 0.51 -31.64
C VAL A 113 4.05 1.87 -31.47
N ALA A 114 4.16 2.78 -32.43
CA ALA A 114 3.51 4.10 -32.36
C ALA A 114 1.97 3.97 -32.33
N VAL A 115 1.39 3.06 -33.12
CA VAL A 115 -0.05 2.76 -33.08
C VAL A 115 -0.46 2.18 -31.73
N ALA A 116 0.30 1.20 -31.21
CA ALA A 116 0.03 0.60 -29.90
C ALA A 116 0.09 1.63 -28.77
N GLN A 117 1.06 2.55 -28.82
CA GLN A 117 1.17 3.64 -27.85
C GLN A 117 -0.02 4.60 -27.93
N SER A 118 -0.49 4.92 -29.14
CA SER A 118 -1.69 5.73 -29.33
C SER A 118 -2.93 5.06 -28.72
N THR A 119 -3.13 3.75 -28.98
CA THR A 119 -4.21 2.98 -28.38
C THR A 119 -4.13 2.94 -26.85
N ALA A 120 -2.93 2.76 -26.29
CA ALA A 120 -2.71 2.79 -24.85
C ALA A 120 -3.03 4.17 -24.24
N ASN A 121 -2.68 5.26 -24.93
CA ASN A 121 -2.99 6.61 -24.51
C ASN A 121 -4.51 6.86 -24.50
N SER A 122 -5.23 6.41 -25.53
CA SER A 122 -6.70 6.49 -25.57
C SER A 122 -7.34 5.69 -24.44
N ALA A 123 -6.90 4.44 -24.20
CA ALA A 123 -7.41 3.63 -23.10
C ALA A 123 -7.16 4.26 -21.72
N LYS A 124 -6.02 4.93 -21.54
CA LYS A 124 -5.72 5.69 -20.31
C LYS A 124 -6.64 6.90 -20.16
N ALA A 125 -6.96 7.60 -21.25
CA ALA A 125 -7.91 8.72 -21.24
C ALA A 125 -9.33 8.24 -20.89
N ASP A 126 -9.77 7.13 -21.47
CA ASP A 126 -11.07 6.53 -21.17
C ASP A 126 -11.16 6.09 -19.70
N ALA A 127 -10.10 5.48 -19.17
CA ALA A 127 -10.02 5.10 -17.75
C ALA A 127 -10.08 6.32 -16.82
N ALA A 128 -9.42 7.43 -17.18
CA ALA A 128 -9.49 8.68 -16.42
C ALA A 128 -10.90 9.29 -16.44
N ALA A 129 -11.59 9.25 -17.59
CA ALA A 129 -12.97 9.70 -17.70
C ALA A 129 -13.94 8.83 -16.87
N ALA A 130 -13.74 7.52 -16.87
CA ALA A 130 -14.50 6.59 -16.03
C ALA A 130 -14.28 6.87 -14.53
N GLN A 131 -13.03 7.11 -14.11
CA GLN A 131 -12.71 7.48 -12.73
C GLN A 131 -13.39 8.79 -12.32
N SER A 132 -13.32 9.83 -13.16
CA SER A 132 -14.00 11.11 -12.89
C SER A 132 -15.51 10.95 -12.74
N THR A 133 -16.12 10.04 -13.51
CA THR A 133 -17.55 9.73 -13.40
C THR A 133 -17.85 9.03 -12.07
N ALA A 134 -17.02 8.07 -11.67
CA ALA A 134 -17.14 7.37 -10.39
C ALA A 134 -16.98 8.32 -9.19
N ASP A 135 -16.02 9.24 -9.24
CA ASP A 135 -15.79 10.24 -8.20
C ASP A 135 -16.99 11.18 -8.06
N THR A 136 -17.59 11.60 -9.18
CA THR A 136 -18.81 12.41 -9.20
C THR A 136 -20.00 11.67 -8.58
N ALA A 137 -20.15 10.38 -8.91
CA ALA A 137 -21.20 9.54 -8.33
C ALA A 137 -21.01 9.36 -6.81
N LEU A 138 -19.77 9.18 -6.35
CA LEU A 138 -19.45 9.08 -4.93
C LEU A 138 -19.72 10.39 -4.18
N ALA A 139 -19.36 11.53 -4.76
CA ALA A 139 -19.67 12.86 -4.20
C ALA A 139 -21.19 13.08 -4.09
N THR A 140 -21.94 12.66 -5.11
CA THR A 140 -23.41 12.72 -5.11
C THR A 140 -24.00 11.82 -4.01
N ALA A 141 -23.51 10.59 -3.88
CA ALA A 141 -23.94 9.66 -2.84
C ALA A 141 -23.63 10.18 -1.43
N THR A 142 -22.46 10.79 -1.24
CA THR A 142 -22.06 11.42 0.02
C THR A 142 -22.99 12.57 0.39
N THR A 143 -23.33 13.41 -0.59
CA THR A 143 -24.29 14.52 -0.41
C THR A 143 -25.69 14.00 -0.06
N ALA A 144 -26.16 12.96 -0.76
CA ALA A 144 -27.44 12.32 -0.47
C ALA A 144 -27.48 11.74 0.94
N ASN A 145 -26.39 11.12 1.41
CA ASN A 145 -26.28 10.59 2.76
C ASN A 145 -26.27 11.70 3.82
N GLY A 146 -25.60 12.83 3.54
CA GLY A 146 -25.66 14.02 4.40
C GLY A 146 -27.08 14.59 4.54
N THR A 147 -27.83 14.67 3.44
CA THR A 147 -29.24 15.07 3.44
C THR A 147 -30.10 14.07 4.22
N ALA A 148 -29.88 12.76 4.05
CA ALA A 148 -30.59 11.72 4.80
C ALA A 148 -30.32 11.81 6.31
N ASN A 149 -29.08 12.04 6.72
CA ASN A 149 -28.71 12.25 8.12
C ASN A 149 -29.39 13.49 8.71
N THR A 150 -29.45 14.58 7.94
CA THR A 150 -30.16 15.81 8.35
C THR A 150 -31.66 15.55 8.52
N ALA A 151 -32.26 14.82 7.58
CA ALA A 151 -33.67 14.43 7.68
C ALA A 151 -33.93 13.54 8.92
N LEU A 152 -33.03 12.62 9.24
CA LEU A 152 -33.13 11.78 10.44
C LEU A 152 -32.99 12.60 11.74
N ALA A 153 -32.07 13.57 11.78
CA ALA A 153 -31.92 14.47 12.93
C ALA A 153 -33.16 15.37 13.13
N ASN A 154 -33.73 15.87 12.03
CA ASN A 154 -34.99 16.63 12.07
C ASN A 154 -36.15 15.76 12.56
N ALA A 155 -36.24 14.50 12.11
CA ALA A 155 -37.25 13.55 12.59
C ALA A 155 -37.09 13.26 14.09
N ALA A 156 -35.86 13.07 14.59
CA ALA A 156 -35.60 12.88 16.01
C ALA A 156 -36.01 14.11 16.86
N THR A 157 -35.74 15.32 16.35
CA THR A 157 -36.16 16.57 17.00
C THR A 157 -37.69 16.70 17.03
N ALA A 158 -38.36 16.35 15.93
CA ALA A 158 -39.82 16.33 15.86
C ALA A 158 -40.42 15.31 16.86
N GLN A 159 -39.81 14.12 16.99
CA GLN A 159 -40.23 13.12 17.96
C GLN A 159 -40.10 13.64 19.40
N SER A 160 -38.96 14.22 19.77
CA SER A 160 -38.76 14.80 21.11
C SER A 160 -39.77 15.91 21.43
N THR A 161 -40.12 16.72 20.42
CA THR A 161 -41.16 17.74 20.54
C THR A 161 -42.54 17.11 20.77
N ALA A 162 -42.86 16.04 20.05
CA ALA A 162 -44.10 15.29 20.22
C ALA A 162 -44.19 14.63 21.60
N ASP A 163 -43.09 14.04 22.09
CA ASP A 163 -43.02 13.43 23.42
C ASP A 163 -43.24 14.47 24.53
N THR A 164 -42.66 15.66 24.36
CA THR A 164 -42.85 16.80 25.28
C THR A 164 -44.31 17.26 25.27
N ALA A 165 -44.92 17.38 24.09
CA ALA A 165 -46.33 17.74 23.96
C ALA A 165 -47.25 16.71 24.64
N LEU A 166 -46.93 15.42 24.52
CA LEU A 166 -47.66 14.34 25.18
C LEU A 166 -47.53 14.40 26.70
N ALA A 167 -46.33 14.67 27.23
CA ALA A 167 -46.10 14.84 28.66
C ALA A 167 -46.86 16.04 29.24
N ASN A 168 -46.89 17.16 28.50
CA ASN A 168 -47.67 18.34 28.87
C ASN A 168 -49.17 18.05 28.86
N ALA A 169 -49.66 17.30 27.87
CA ALA A 169 -51.06 16.88 27.82
C ALA A 169 -51.44 15.98 29.01
N ALA A 170 -50.57 15.05 29.40
CA ALA A 170 -50.78 14.22 30.60
C ALA A 170 -50.85 15.06 31.87
N THR A 171 -49.92 16.01 32.04
CA THR A 171 -49.92 16.94 33.19
C THR A 171 -51.21 17.78 33.25
N ALA A 172 -51.67 18.28 32.09
CA ALA A 172 -52.92 19.02 32.00
C ALA A 172 -54.15 18.16 32.36
N GLN A 173 -54.13 16.88 31.96
CA GLN A 173 -55.20 15.93 32.31
C GLN A 173 -55.24 15.64 33.82
N ASP A 174 -54.09 15.51 34.48
CA ASP A 174 -54.01 15.32 35.93
C ASP A 174 -54.51 16.54 36.71
N ALA A 175 -54.16 17.74 36.23
CA ALA A 175 -54.69 18.99 36.78
C ALA A 175 -56.22 19.07 36.63
N ALA A 176 -56.75 18.70 35.46
CA ALA A 176 -58.20 18.65 35.23
C ALA A 176 -58.91 17.63 36.13
N ASN A 177 -58.30 16.45 36.36
CA ASN A 177 -58.83 15.43 37.27
C ASN A 177 -58.86 15.92 38.72
N SER A 178 -57.81 16.62 39.15
CA SER A 178 -57.72 17.21 40.50
C SER A 178 -58.79 18.28 40.69
N ALA A 179 -58.93 19.20 39.73
CA ALA A 179 -59.98 20.22 39.76
C ALA A 179 -61.40 19.61 39.82
N LYS A 180 -61.62 18.48 39.12
CA LYS A 180 -62.90 17.75 39.19
C LYS A 180 -63.14 17.12 40.57
N ALA A 181 -62.09 16.60 41.22
CA ALA A 181 -62.17 16.07 42.58
C ALA A 181 -62.50 17.18 43.59
N ASP A 182 -61.84 18.33 43.48
CA ASP A 182 -62.10 19.50 44.33
C ASP A 182 -63.53 20.01 44.16
N ALA A 183 -64.03 20.10 42.92
CA ALA A 183 -65.41 20.48 42.64
C ALA A 183 -66.41 19.50 43.26
N SER A 184 -66.10 18.20 43.25
CA SER A 184 -66.94 17.16 43.86
C SER A 184 -66.94 17.26 45.40
N ALA A 185 -65.79 17.56 46.02
CA ALA A 185 -65.68 17.80 47.45
C ALA A 185 -66.42 19.08 47.89
N ALA A 186 -66.33 20.15 47.10
CA ALA A 186 -67.09 21.38 47.31
C ALA A 186 -68.61 21.13 47.24
N GLN A 187 -69.06 20.34 46.27
CA GLN A 187 -70.46 19.92 46.17
C GLN A 187 -70.90 19.10 47.39
N GLY A 188 -70.05 18.18 47.87
CA GLY A 188 -70.31 17.43 49.10
C GLY A 188 -70.50 18.34 50.32
N THR A 189 -69.63 19.33 50.47
CA THR A 189 -69.71 20.35 51.53
C THR A 189 -71.01 21.17 51.42
N ALA A 190 -71.38 21.59 50.22
CA ALA A 190 -72.63 22.31 49.97
C ALA A 190 -73.86 21.46 50.32
N ASN A 191 -73.85 20.16 50.00
CA ASN A 191 -74.92 19.23 50.37
C ASN A 191 -75.04 19.08 51.89
N THR A 192 -73.93 18.97 52.61
CA THR A 192 -73.92 18.93 54.08
C THR A 192 -74.46 20.23 54.68
N ALA A 193 -74.07 21.39 54.12
CA ALA A 193 -74.59 22.67 54.56
C ALA A 193 -76.12 22.77 54.35
N LEU A 194 -76.63 22.30 53.21
CA LEU A 194 -78.07 22.23 52.92
C LEU A 194 -78.82 21.30 53.89
N ALA A 195 -78.23 20.14 54.22
CA ALA A 195 -78.80 19.21 55.19
C ALA A 195 -78.88 19.84 56.60
N ASN A 196 -77.81 20.50 57.04
CA ASN A 196 -77.78 21.21 58.32
C ASN A 196 -78.81 22.35 58.35
N ALA A 197 -78.98 23.09 57.25
CA ALA A 197 -80.00 24.13 57.13
C ALA A 197 -81.43 23.54 57.23
N ALA A 198 -81.68 22.37 56.64
CA ALA A 198 -82.96 21.66 56.77
C ALA A 198 -83.21 21.21 58.22
N THR A 199 -82.19 20.70 58.92
CA THR A 199 -82.28 20.37 60.36
C THR A 199 -82.56 21.60 61.22
N ALA A 200 -81.90 22.72 60.94
CA ALA A 200 -82.15 23.99 61.61
C ALA A 200 -83.59 24.48 61.37
N GLN A 201 -84.10 24.38 60.14
CA GLN A 201 -85.49 24.71 59.81
C GLN A 201 -86.49 23.81 60.55
N GLY A 202 -86.22 22.50 60.65
CA GLY A 202 -87.06 21.57 61.43
C GLY A 202 -87.08 21.92 62.93
N THR A 203 -85.94 22.32 63.48
CA THR A 203 -85.84 22.79 64.87
C THR A 203 -86.62 24.09 65.07
N ALA A 204 -86.51 25.03 64.13
CA ALA A 204 -87.28 26.28 64.15
C ALA A 204 -88.80 26.04 64.05
N ASN A 205 -89.24 25.10 63.20
CA ASN A 205 -90.65 24.71 63.09
C ASN A 205 -91.17 24.08 64.40
N THR A 206 -90.34 23.28 65.07
CA THR A 206 -90.67 22.69 66.39
C THR A 206 -90.79 23.78 67.45
N ALA A 207 -89.87 24.75 67.47
CA ALA A 207 -89.94 25.91 68.35
C ALA A 207 -91.21 26.75 68.10
N LEU A 208 -91.62 26.93 66.84
CA LEU A 208 -92.85 27.63 66.48
C LEU A 208 -94.11 26.86 66.93
N SER A 209 -94.12 25.53 66.81
CA SER A 209 -95.21 24.69 67.32
C SER A 209 -95.32 24.73 68.85
N ASN A 210 -94.18 24.69 69.55
CA ASN A 210 -94.13 24.84 71.00
C ASN A 210 -94.59 26.25 71.45
N ALA A 211 -94.25 27.29 70.70
CA ALA A 211 -94.73 28.64 70.95
C ALA A 211 -96.26 28.76 70.74
N ALA A 212 -96.82 28.09 69.73
CA ALA A 212 -98.26 28.03 69.51
C ALA A 212 -98.99 27.27 70.65
N ALA A 213 -98.41 26.18 71.16
CA ALA A 213 -98.93 25.47 72.33
C ALA A 213 -98.87 26.33 73.61
N ALA A 214 -97.79 27.07 73.80
CA ALA A 214 -97.65 28.03 74.90
C ALA A 214 -98.70 29.16 74.80
N GLN A 215 -98.98 29.65 73.58
CA GLN A 215 -100.04 30.63 73.33
C GLN A 215 -101.44 30.08 73.63
N GLY A 216 -101.72 28.82 73.30
CA GLY A 216 -102.97 28.15 73.70
C GLY A 216 -103.13 28.04 75.22
N THR A 217 -102.03 27.78 75.93
CA THR A 217 -101.99 27.74 77.39
C THR A 217 -102.19 29.14 78.00
N ALA A 218 -101.60 30.17 77.38
CA ALA A 218 -101.78 31.57 77.76
C ALA A 218 -103.22 32.06 77.53
N ASN A 219 -103.89 31.63 76.46
CA ASN A 219 -105.29 31.95 76.21
C ASN A 219 -106.23 31.33 77.27
N THR A 220 -105.92 30.12 77.73
CA THR A 220 -106.62 29.48 78.86
C THR A 220 -106.37 30.20 80.19
N ALA A 221 -105.13 30.67 80.43
CA ALA A 221 -104.79 31.50 81.58
C ALA A 221 -105.48 32.88 81.55
N LEU A 222 -105.64 33.49 80.37
CA LEU A 222 -106.33 34.76 80.19
C LEU A 222 -107.85 34.63 80.44
N ALA A 223 -108.45 33.50 80.05
CA ALA A 223 -109.85 33.18 80.37
C ALA A 223 -110.08 33.01 81.89
N ASN A 224 -109.13 32.38 82.60
CA ASN A 224 -109.16 32.24 84.06
C ASN A 224 -108.90 33.56 84.79
N ALA A 225 -108.06 34.44 84.25
CA ALA A 225 -107.79 35.78 84.78
C ALA A 225 -109.01 36.72 84.65
N ALA A 226 -109.81 36.58 83.59
CA ALA A 226 -111.04 37.36 83.40
C ALA A 226 -112.13 37.05 84.46
N THR A 227 -112.15 35.84 85.03
CA THR A 227 -113.07 35.48 86.12
C THR A 227 -112.56 35.95 87.50
N ALA A 228 -111.24 36.09 87.68
CA ALA A 228 -110.60 36.56 88.91
C ALA A 228 -110.59 38.10 89.05
N GLN A 229 -110.59 38.85 87.95
CA GLN A 229 -110.60 40.33 87.96
C GLN A 229 -111.95 40.91 88.46
N ALA A 230 -113.07 40.22 88.24
CA ALA A 230 -114.39 40.67 88.72
C ALA A 230 -114.53 40.64 90.26
N SER A 231 -113.62 39.98 90.99
CA SER A 231 -113.63 39.85 92.45
C SER A 231 -112.53 40.67 93.15
N ALA A 232 -111.58 41.24 92.42
CA ALA A 232 -110.42 41.97 92.96
C ALA A 232 -110.56 43.52 92.95
N ASP A 233 -111.52 44.08 92.20
CA ASP A 233 -111.73 45.53 92.10
C ASP A 233 -112.36 46.17 93.37
N ALA A 234 -112.64 45.38 94.42
CA ALA A 234 -113.30 45.83 95.64
C ALA A 234 -112.38 46.18 96.85
N ALA A 235 -111.06 45.96 96.80
CA ALA A 235 -110.22 46.18 97.98
C ALA A 235 -108.77 46.55 97.65
N GLY A 236 -108.55 47.80 97.25
CA GLY A 236 -107.24 48.35 96.90
C GLY A 236 -106.23 48.51 98.04
N VAL A 237 -105.37 49.53 97.87
CA VAL A 237 -104.29 49.99 98.77
C VAL A 237 -102.97 49.22 98.55
N LYS A 238 -102.36 49.26 97.36
CA LYS A 238 -101.32 50.22 96.92
C LYS A 238 -100.23 50.54 97.96
N ALA A 239 -99.05 49.95 97.70
CA ALA A 239 -97.68 50.47 97.87
C ALA A 239 -96.78 49.81 98.94
N ASP A 240 -95.56 49.46 98.50
CA ASP A 240 -94.30 49.53 99.27
C ASP A 240 -93.58 48.27 99.82
N THR A 241 -93.70 47.07 99.23
CA THR A 241 -92.78 45.96 99.63
C THR A 241 -92.38 44.97 98.51
N ALA A 242 -92.03 45.43 97.30
CA ALA A 242 -91.59 44.50 96.23
C ALA A 242 -90.56 45.05 95.22
N ILE A 243 -89.64 45.92 95.64
CA ILE A 243 -88.49 46.36 94.81
C ILE A 243 -87.17 45.66 95.21
N ALA A 244 -87.18 44.77 96.21
CA ALA A 244 -85.96 44.21 96.81
C ALA A 244 -85.43 42.88 96.21
N TYR A 245 -86.07 42.26 95.21
CA TYR A 245 -85.64 40.94 94.68
C TYR A 245 -84.98 40.96 93.28
N GLY A 246 -84.80 42.13 92.66
CA GLY A 246 -84.31 42.24 91.26
C GLY A 246 -82.81 42.47 91.05
N ASN A 247 -82.01 42.62 92.11
CA ASN A 247 -80.60 43.02 91.97
C ASN A 247 -79.58 41.87 92.09
N GLU A 248 -79.97 40.69 92.56
CA GLU A 248 -79.04 39.58 92.81
C GLU A 248 -78.79 38.68 91.58
N THR A 249 -79.74 38.62 90.63
CA THR A 249 -79.61 37.85 89.37
C THR A 249 -78.74 38.53 88.31
N ARG A 250 -78.47 39.82 88.45
CA ARG A 250 -77.69 40.62 87.49
C ARG A 250 -76.18 40.57 87.75
N ASP A 251 -75.75 40.49 89.01
CA ASP A 251 -74.33 40.46 89.36
C ASP A 251 -73.68 39.06 89.17
N ILE A 252 -74.48 37.98 89.32
CA ILE A 252 -74.04 36.60 89.01
C ILE A 252 -73.85 36.39 87.50
N ALA A 253 -74.73 36.96 86.67
CA ALA A 253 -74.62 36.89 85.21
C ALA A 253 -73.41 37.67 84.67
N ASN A 254 -73.06 38.80 85.30
CA ASN A 254 -71.92 39.63 84.90
C ASN A 254 -70.56 39.00 85.28
N ASN A 255 -70.48 38.22 86.37
CA ASN A 255 -69.25 37.50 86.77
C ASN A 255 -68.99 36.26 85.88
N ALA A 256 -70.04 35.52 85.50
CA ALA A 256 -69.94 34.39 84.58
C ALA A 256 -69.49 34.82 83.15
N LEU A 257 -69.96 35.98 82.68
CA LEU A 257 -69.56 36.54 81.38
C LEU A 257 -68.08 36.97 81.35
N ALA A 258 -67.53 37.42 82.49
CA ALA A 258 -66.12 37.80 82.63
C ALA A 258 -65.16 36.59 82.62
N GLN A 259 -65.53 35.48 83.28
CA GLN A 259 -64.70 34.25 83.28
C GLN A 259 -64.67 33.55 81.91
N ILE A 260 -65.77 33.63 81.13
CA ILE A 260 -65.83 33.15 79.74
C ILE A 260 -64.89 33.96 78.83
N GLY A 261 -64.78 35.28 79.05
CA GLY A 261 -63.87 36.15 78.30
C GLY A 261 -62.38 35.82 78.51
N THR A 262 -61.97 35.52 79.75
CA THR A 262 -60.58 35.11 80.06
C THR A 262 -60.22 33.73 79.49
N ALA A 263 -61.17 32.79 79.48
CA ALA A 263 -60.97 31.46 78.88
C ALA A 263 -60.91 31.53 77.34
N SER A 264 -61.75 32.35 76.70
CA SER A 264 -61.73 32.60 75.25
C SER A 264 -60.43 33.25 74.79
N SER A 265 -59.84 34.14 75.59
CA SER A 265 -58.56 34.80 75.27
C SER A 265 -57.39 33.83 75.36
N SER A 266 -57.33 33.00 76.42
CA SER A 266 -56.29 31.97 76.60
C SER A 266 -56.34 30.87 75.52
N ALA A 267 -57.55 30.50 75.07
CA ALA A 267 -57.74 29.55 73.96
C ALA A 267 -57.27 30.12 72.60
N THR A 268 -57.43 31.43 72.40
CA THR A 268 -56.98 32.14 71.18
C THR A 268 -55.45 32.24 71.11
N GLU A 269 -54.78 32.49 72.25
CA GLU A 269 -53.31 32.48 72.33
C GLU A 269 -52.73 31.07 72.09
N ALA A 270 -53.35 30.03 72.65
CA ALA A 270 -52.95 28.64 72.42
C ALA A 270 -53.10 28.22 70.94
N LEU A 271 -54.18 28.64 70.27
CA LEU A 271 -54.37 28.41 68.83
C LEU A 271 -53.33 29.16 67.99
N THR A 272 -52.92 30.36 68.42
CA THR A 272 -51.89 31.16 67.73
C THR A 272 -50.51 30.51 67.83
N VAL A 273 -50.12 29.99 69.01
CA VAL A 273 -48.87 29.23 69.20
C VAL A 273 -48.89 27.93 68.41
N ALA A 274 -50.00 27.20 68.41
CA ALA A 274 -50.15 25.96 67.62
C ALA A 274 -50.01 26.21 66.11
N ASN A 275 -50.62 27.28 65.59
CA ASN A 275 -50.46 27.69 64.19
C ASN A 275 -49.02 28.12 63.86
N GLY A 276 -48.31 28.77 64.78
CA GLY A 276 -46.89 29.12 64.61
C GLY A 276 -45.94 27.92 64.58
N ILE A 277 -46.19 26.91 65.42
CA ILE A 277 -45.44 25.63 65.40
C ILE A 277 -45.72 24.87 64.10
N ALA A 278 -46.97 24.81 63.64
CA ALA A 278 -47.34 24.18 62.36
C ALA A 278 -46.68 24.89 61.16
N GLY A 279 -46.59 26.22 61.18
CA GLY A 279 -45.85 26.99 60.16
C GLY A 279 -44.36 26.66 60.13
N THR A 280 -43.72 26.59 61.30
CA THR A 280 -42.28 26.25 61.42
C THR A 280 -42.00 24.82 60.95
N ALA A 281 -42.87 23.86 61.28
CA ALA A 281 -42.77 22.48 60.83
C ALA A 281 -42.93 22.35 59.31
N ASN A 282 -43.86 23.10 58.71
CA ASN A 282 -44.04 23.14 57.25
C ASN A 282 -42.82 23.74 56.53
N SER A 283 -42.19 24.78 57.08
CA SER A 283 -40.96 25.35 56.52
C SER A 283 -39.77 24.39 56.62
N ALA A 284 -39.62 23.66 57.74
CA ALA A 284 -38.57 22.66 57.90
C ALA A 284 -38.74 21.48 56.91
N LEU A 285 -39.98 21.04 56.70
CA LEU A 285 -40.30 20.01 55.71
C LEU A 285 -39.98 20.47 54.27
N ALA A 286 -40.27 21.73 53.94
CA ALA A 286 -39.91 22.31 52.64
C ALA A 286 -38.39 22.33 52.43
N THR A 287 -37.61 22.77 53.42
CA THR A 287 -36.13 22.77 53.34
C THR A 287 -35.56 21.36 53.19
N ALA A 288 -36.12 20.37 53.89
CA ALA A 288 -35.72 18.96 53.76
C ALA A 288 -36.01 18.42 52.35
N ASN A 289 -37.16 18.77 51.77
CA ASN A 289 -37.52 18.39 50.40
C ASN A 289 -36.59 19.04 49.37
N ASP A 290 -36.26 20.32 49.52
CA ASP A 290 -35.32 21.02 48.63
C ASP A 290 -33.91 20.40 48.69
N ALA A 291 -33.45 20.03 49.89
CA ALA A 291 -32.18 19.33 50.08
C ALA A 291 -32.20 17.94 49.43
N LYS A 292 -33.31 17.20 49.56
CA LYS A 292 -33.48 15.90 48.91
C LYS A 292 -33.48 16.03 47.38
N SER A 293 -34.24 16.98 46.82
CA SER A 293 -34.26 17.22 45.38
C SER A 293 -32.89 17.63 44.84
N SER A 294 -32.14 18.44 45.60
CA SER A 294 -30.77 18.81 45.24
C SER A 294 -29.82 17.60 45.24
N ALA A 295 -29.96 16.70 46.22
CA ALA A 295 -29.18 15.46 46.30
C ALA A 295 -29.54 14.48 45.18
N ASP A 296 -30.83 14.31 44.89
CA ASP A 296 -31.32 13.45 43.80
C ASP A 296 -30.83 13.98 42.44
N ALA A 297 -30.86 15.30 42.23
CA ALA A 297 -30.32 15.94 41.03
C ALA A 297 -28.80 15.78 40.89
N ALA A 298 -28.05 15.87 42.01
CA ALA A 298 -26.61 15.60 42.01
C ALA A 298 -26.30 14.13 41.70
N ALA A 299 -27.05 13.20 42.28
CA ALA A 299 -26.92 11.76 42.01
C ALA A 299 -27.24 11.41 40.55
N ALA A 300 -28.27 12.03 39.96
CA ALA A 300 -28.61 11.88 38.55
C ALA A 300 -27.48 12.35 37.63
N ARG A 301 -26.82 13.47 37.97
CA ARG A 301 -25.66 14.00 37.21
C ARG A 301 -24.44 13.06 37.24
N THR A 302 -24.31 12.21 38.25
CA THR A 302 -23.20 11.24 38.38
C THR A 302 -23.60 9.80 38.08
N ALA A 303 -24.78 9.57 37.51
CA ALA A 303 -25.33 8.21 37.32
C ALA A 303 -24.43 7.26 36.51
N TYR A 304 -23.56 7.79 35.65
CA TYR A 304 -22.62 7.01 34.84
C TYR A 304 -21.23 6.84 35.48
N ILE A 305 -21.00 7.36 36.69
CA ILE A 305 -19.72 7.26 37.42
C ILE A 305 -19.93 6.43 38.69
N ALA A 306 -19.46 5.19 38.68
CA ALA A 306 -19.39 4.33 39.86
C ALA A 306 -17.97 4.33 40.43
N ALA A 307 -17.81 4.71 41.71
CA ALA A 307 -16.52 4.70 42.40
C ALA A 307 -16.57 3.73 43.60
N ASN A 308 -15.64 2.78 43.63
CA ASN A 308 -15.41 1.89 44.77
C ASN A 308 -13.97 2.09 45.25
N GLY A 309 -13.77 2.96 46.26
CA GLY A 309 -12.45 3.35 46.74
C GLY A 309 -12.32 3.13 48.24
N SER A 310 -11.32 2.34 48.65
CA SER A 310 -10.98 2.07 50.05
C SER A 310 -9.57 2.53 50.46
N GLY A 311 -8.91 3.42 49.68
CA GLY A 311 -7.55 3.89 49.96
C GLY A 311 -7.36 5.40 49.80
N ALA A 312 -6.10 5.87 49.80
CA ALA A 312 -5.72 7.27 49.59
C ALA A 312 -6.48 7.96 48.44
N ALA A 313 -6.91 9.20 48.68
CA ALA A 313 -7.65 10.02 47.74
C ALA A 313 -6.81 10.36 46.49
N PRO A 314 -7.45 10.50 45.31
CA PRO A 314 -6.78 11.05 44.14
C PRO A 314 -6.33 12.49 44.37
N THR A 315 -5.22 12.89 43.76
CA THR A 315 -4.66 14.25 43.82
C THR A 315 -4.65 14.86 42.42
N ALA A 316 -5.47 15.88 42.18
CA ALA A 316 -5.47 16.69 40.97
C ALA A 316 -4.96 18.11 41.30
N SER A 317 -3.63 18.28 41.44
CA SER A 317 -3.04 19.57 41.82
C SER A 317 -2.68 20.47 40.63
N GLY A 318 -2.64 19.91 39.41
CA GLY A 318 -2.42 20.68 38.19
C GLY A 318 -3.65 21.48 37.76
N ALA A 319 -3.45 22.63 37.10
CA ALA A 319 -4.56 23.37 36.51
C ALA A 319 -5.29 22.52 35.46
N ASN A 320 -6.62 22.45 35.49
CA ASN A 320 -7.45 21.61 34.61
C ASN A 320 -7.13 20.10 34.66
N ALA A 321 -6.50 19.61 35.73
CA ALA A 321 -6.13 18.21 35.84
C ALA A 321 -7.32 17.30 36.20
N ILE A 322 -7.28 16.05 35.75
CA ILE A 322 -8.23 15.00 36.09
C ILE A 322 -7.49 13.91 36.86
N ALA A 323 -7.89 13.63 38.11
CA ALA A 323 -7.39 12.50 38.87
C ALA A 323 -8.56 11.62 39.34
N MET A 324 -8.60 10.35 38.91
CA MET A 324 -9.65 9.40 39.28
C MET A 324 -9.03 8.05 39.67
N GLY A 325 -9.43 7.50 40.81
CA GLY A 325 -8.91 6.23 41.33
C GLY A 325 -8.00 6.40 42.55
N ASN A 326 -7.82 5.32 43.29
CA ASN A 326 -7.03 5.33 44.53
C ASN A 326 -5.57 5.74 44.24
N ALA A 327 -5.07 6.74 44.98
CA ALA A 327 -3.72 7.28 44.83
C ALA A 327 -3.36 7.76 43.39
N ALA A 328 -4.34 8.05 42.54
CA ALA A 328 -4.10 8.67 41.24
C ALA A 328 -3.55 10.10 41.44
N ASN A 329 -2.47 10.46 40.75
CA ASN A 329 -1.79 11.75 40.90
C ASN A 329 -1.64 12.45 39.54
N ALA A 330 -2.44 13.49 39.31
CA ALA A 330 -2.33 14.39 38.17
C ALA A 330 -1.81 15.76 38.65
N SER A 331 -0.49 15.92 38.69
CA SER A 331 0.15 17.10 39.29
C SER A 331 0.53 18.20 38.31
N ALA A 332 0.49 17.92 37.00
CA ALA A 332 0.81 18.89 35.94
C ALA A 332 -0.43 19.50 35.29
N ALA A 333 -0.27 20.67 34.66
CA ALA A 333 -1.36 21.37 33.99
C ALA A 333 -1.91 20.55 32.80
N ASN A 334 -3.23 20.43 32.73
CA ASN A 334 -3.99 19.62 31.76
C ASN A 334 -3.68 18.12 31.80
N ALA A 335 -3.12 17.61 32.92
CA ALA A 335 -2.78 16.20 33.06
C ALA A 335 -4.01 15.33 33.38
N VAL A 336 -3.99 14.07 32.95
CA VAL A 336 -5.05 13.09 33.21
C VAL A 336 -4.44 11.85 33.86
N ALA A 337 -4.82 11.54 35.10
CA ALA A 337 -4.45 10.32 35.81
C ALA A 337 -5.71 9.54 36.18
N ILE A 338 -5.92 8.38 35.58
CA ILE A 338 -7.11 7.54 35.82
C ILE A 338 -6.63 6.12 36.15
N GLY A 339 -6.95 5.61 37.33
CA GLY A 339 -6.58 4.27 37.79
C GLY A 339 -5.81 4.26 39.11
N ASN A 340 -5.73 3.09 39.74
CA ASN A 340 -5.05 2.93 41.02
C ASN A 340 -3.54 3.21 40.86
N GLY A 341 -3.01 4.22 41.55
CA GLY A 341 -1.59 4.60 41.48
C GLY A 341 -1.13 5.21 40.14
N ALA A 342 -2.06 5.61 39.27
CA ALA A 342 -1.73 6.29 38.01
C ALA A 342 -1.06 7.65 38.28
N GLN A 343 0.04 7.95 37.59
CA GLN A 343 0.85 9.17 37.80
C GLN A 343 1.01 9.94 36.49
N ALA A 344 0.44 11.12 36.39
CA ALA A 344 0.59 12.07 35.29
C ALA A 344 1.23 13.37 35.83
N THR A 345 2.56 13.44 35.81
CA THR A 345 3.30 14.40 36.66
C THR A 345 4.01 15.53 35.91
N ASN A 346 3.96 15.55 34.57
CA ASN A 346 4.63 16.59 33.78
C ASN A 346 3.86 16.93 32.50
N GLY A 347 3.74 18.22 32.17
CA GLY A 347 2.99 18.69 31.01
C GLY A 347 1.56 18.14 30.91
N ALA A 348 0.97 18.20 29.70
CA ALA A 348 -0.35 17.62 29.40
C ALA A 348 -0.31 16.07 29.30
N ALA A 349 0.34 15.41 30.26
CA ALA A 349 0.51 13.95 30.29
C ALA A 349 -0.80 13.21 30.57
N VAL A 350 -0.91 11.99 30.04
CA VAL A 350 -2.07 11.10 30.18
C VAL A 350 -1.61 9.76 30.71
N SER A 351 -2.11 9.35 31.87
CA SER A 351 -1.82 8.09 32.54
C SER A 351 -3.12 7.36 32.87
N VAL A 352 -3.43 6.26 32.19
CA VAL A 352 -4.71 5.54 32.31
C VAL A 352 -4.51 4.04 32.57
N GLY A 353 -4.82 3.57 33.76
CA GLY A 353 -4.75 2.18 34.22
C GLY A 353 -3.97 2.03 35.53
N TYR A 354 -3.63 0.79 35.91
CA TYR A 354 -2.97 0.51 37.19
C TYR A 354 -1.49 0.89 37.16
N ALA A 355 -1.04 1.64 38.16
CA ALA A 355 0.35 2.01 38.45
C ALA A 355 1.16 2.56 37.25
N ASN A 356 0.50 3.14 36.25
CA ASN A 356 1.16 3.81 35.13
C ASN A 356 1.90 5.07 35.58
N ARG A 357 2.99 5.41 34.90
CA ARG A 357 3.77 6.63 35.12
C ARG A 357 4.00 7.35 33.79
N ALA A 358 3.23 8.40 33.53
CA ALA A 358 3.46 9.38 32.47
C ALA A 358 4.10 10.65 33.07
N SER A 359 5.42 10.78 32.95
CA SER A 359 6.18 11.87 33.59
C SER A 359 6.99 12.74 32.62
N GLY A 360 6.88 12.49 31.31
CA GLY A 360 7.36 13.40 30.27
C GLY A 360 6.29 14.41 29.86
N ASN A 361 6.67 15.59 29.36
CA ASN A 361 5.71 16.58 28.89
C ASN A 361 4.92 16.01 27.68
N GLY A 362 3.60 15.90 27.80
CA GLY A 362 2.73 15.31 26.78
C GLY A 362 2.87 13.80 26.63
N ALA A 363 3.48 13.11 27.60
CA ALA A 363 3.63 11.66 27.59
C ALA A 363 2.29 10.94 27.81
N VAL A 364 2.13 9.75 27.23
CA VAL A 364 0.93 8.92 27.32
C VAL A 364 1.30 7.52 27.81
N ALA A 365 0.76 7.09 28.95
CA ALA A 365 0.92 5.74 29.50
C ALA A 365 -0.45 5.10 29.71
N ILE A 366 -0.78 4.02 28.99
CA ILE A 366 -2.11 3.38 29.06
C ILE A 366 -1.98 1.86 29.23
N GLY A 367 -2.58 1.31 30.29
CA GLY A 367 -2.63 -0.12 30.59
C GLY A 367 -2.11 -0.48 31.98
N ASP A 368 -1.26 -1.50 32.14
CA ASP A 368 -0.89 -2.04 33.46
C ASP A 368 0.49 -2.74 33.50
N PRO A 369 1.45 -2.26 34.30
CA PRO A 369 1.86 -0.87 34.45
C PRO A 369 2.77 -0.44 33.30
N ASN A 370 2.75 0.82 32.89
CA ASN A 370 3.64 1.37 31.86
C ASN A 370 4.38 2.61 32.35
N VAL A 371 5.54 2.87 31.77
CA VAL A 371 6.44 3.98 32.13
C VAL A 371 6.72 4.80 30.88
N ALA A 372 6.12 5.99 30.75
CA ALA A 372 6.37 6.95 29.68
C ALA A 372 7.01 8.22 30.26
N THR A 373 8.33 8.35 30.17
CA THR A 373 9.06 9.47 30.81
C THR A 373 9.68 10.47 29.83
N GLY A 374 9.83 10.10 28.57
CA GLY A 374 10.30 11.02 27.53
C GLY A 374 9.24 12.04 27.14
N THR A 375 9.67 13.20 26.64
CA THR A 375 8.76 14.24 26.12
C THR A 375 7.99 13.69 24.92
N GLY A 376 6.66 13.72 24.96
CA GLY A 376 5.80 13.13 23.92
C GLY A 376 5.89 11.60 23.80
N ALA A 377 6.46 10.91 24.78
CA ALA A 377 6.59 9.45 24.75
C ALA A 377 5.24 8.75 24.92
N VAL A 378 5.04 7.60 24.26
CA VAL A 378 3.81 6.82 24.31
C VAL A 378 4.13 5.38 24.73
N ALA A 379 3.54 4.90 25.82
CA ALA A 379 3.66 3.52 26.30
C ALA A 379 2.27 2.90 26.48
N ILE A 380 1.91 1.88 25.70
CA ILE A 380 0.56 1.31 25.68
C ILE A 380 0.61 -0.22 25.77
N GLY A 381 -0.13 -0.79 26.71
CA GLY A 381 -0.24 -2.23 26.95
C GLY A 381 0.19 -2.60 28.37
N ALA A 382 1.09 -3.56 28.54
CA ALA A 382 1.50 -4.00 29.88
C ALA A 382 3.02 -4.06 30.04
N ASN A 383 3.55 -3.50 31.13
CA ASN A 383 5.00 -3.47 31.43
C ASN A 383 5.86 -2.76 30.37
N ASN A 384 5.30 -1.82 29.61
CA ASN A 384 6.08 -1.12 28.58
C ASN A 384 6.85 0.09 29.16
N THR A 385 8.00 0.38 28.56
CA THR A 385 8.88 1.49 28.95
C THR A 385 9.22 2.35 27.74
N ALA A 386 8.78 3.60 27.72
CA ALA A 386 9.11 4.60 26.71
C ALA A 386 9.82 5.80 27.37
N THR A 387 11.15 5.81 27.34
CA THR A 387 11.95 6.83 28.07
C THR A 387 12.61 7.86 27.16
N GLY A 388 12.76 7.57 25.87
CA GLY A 388 13.27 8.53 24.90
C GLY A 388 12.23 9.58 24.52
N ASP A 389 12.68 10.79 24.17
CA ASP A 389 11.79 11.83 23.64
C ASP A 389 11.16 11.37 22.33
N GLY A 390 9.83 11.49 22.19
CA GLY A 390 9.05 11.00 21.06
C GLY A 390 9.01 9.47 20.92
N ALA A 391 9.49 8.71 21.91
CA ALA A 391 9.56 7.26 21.83
C ALA A 391 8.17 6.61 21.96
N VAL A 392 7.97 5.49 21.26
CA VAL A 392 6.70 4.73 21.27
C VAL A 392 6.97 3.27 21.64
N ALA A 393 6.40 2.79 22.73
CA ALA A 393 6.44 1.39 23.15
C ALA A 393 5.01 0.81 23.21
N LEU A 394 4.68 -0.12 22.33
CA LEU A 394 3.36 -0.75 22.23
C LEU A 394 3.48 -2.27 22.32
N GLY A 395 2.76 -2.89 23.25
CA GLY A 395 2.73 -4.35 23.44
C GLY A 395 2.78 -4.78 24.90
N ASN A 396 3.56 -5.83 25.17
CA ASN A 396 3.82 -6.30 26.53
C ASN A 396 5.34 -6.41 26.73
N ALA A 397 5.88 -5.78 27.77
CA ALA A 397 7.32 -5.70 28.04
C ALA A 397 8.13 -5.04 26.89
N SER A 398 7.53 -4.14 26.10
CA SER A 398 8.22 -3.40 25.05
C SER A 398 9.02 -2.24 25.64
N THR A 399 10.22 -1.99 25.11
CA THR A 399 11.13 -0.94 25.59
C THR A 399 11.59 -0.04 24.45
N ALA A 400 11.24 1.25 24.50
CA ALA A 400 11.69 2.30 23.58
C ALA A 400 12.45 3.38 24.35
N ASN A 401 13.78 3.23 24.46
CA ASN A 401 14.63 4.12 25.27
C ASN A 401 15.40 5.14 24.41
N GLY A 402 15.56 4.89 23.12
CA GLY A 402 16.17 5.86 22.22
C GLY A 402 15.24 7.03 21.95
N ALA A 403 15.80 8.23 21.72
CA ALA A 403 15.03 9.34 21.18
C ALA A 403 14.42 8.95 19.83
N SER A 404 13.15 9.27 19.60
CA SER A 404 12.37 8.88 18.42
C SER A 404 12.29 7.37 18.17
N ALA A 405 12.59 6.53 19.17
CA ALA A 405 12.60 5.08 18.99
C ALA A 405 11.18 4.48 19.03
N VAL A 406 10.95 3.43 18.27
CA VAL A 406 9.65 2.74 18.20
C VAL A 406 9.83 1.25 18.49
N ALA A 407 9.23 0.74 19.55
CA ALA A 407 9.18 -0.68 19.90
C ALA A 407 7.74 -1.19 19.82
N LEU A 408 7.46 -2.07 18.86
CA LEU A 408 6.13 -2.62 18.60
C LEU A 408 6.15 -4.17 18.67
N GLY A 409 5.52 -4.73 19.69
CA GLY A 409 5.40 -6.18 19.90
C GLY A 409 5.92 -6.66 21.26
N ASN A 410 5.51 -7.85 21.68
CA ASN A 410 5.88 -8.40 22.99
C ASN A 410 7.41 -8.54 23.14
N GLY A 411 8.01 -7.86 24.12
CA GLY A 411 9.45 -7.87 24.34
C GLY A 411 10.29 -7.13 23.28
N ALA A 412 9.67 -6.29 22.44
CA ALA A 412 10.41 -5.49 21.46
C ALA A 412 11.31 -4.46 22.16
N GLN A 413 12.56 -4.28 21.69
CA GLN A 413 13.56 -3.40 22.30
C GLN A 413 14.17 -2.46 21.25
N ALA A 414 13.76 -1.19 21.28
CA ALA A 414 14.32 -0.10 20.49
C ALA A 414 15.11 0.85 21.42
N VAL A 415 16.34 0.47 21.75
CA VAL A 415 17.17 1.18 22.77
C VAL A 415 17.98 2.33 22.16
N TYR A 416 18.18 2.32 20.85
CA TYR A 416 18.99 3.30 20.13
C TYR A 416 18.12 4.41 19.54
N ALA A 417 18.68 5.62 19.41
CA ALA A 417 17.98 6.74 18.78
C ALA A 417 17.54 6.40 17.35
N ASP A 418 16.39 6.94 16.93
CA ASP A 418 15.80 6.77 15.59
C ASP A 418 15.63 5.30 15.16
N SER A 419 15.64 4.36 16.10
CA SER A 419 15.57 2.92 15.81
C SER A 419 14.15 2.39 15.98
N ILE A 420 13.79 1.42 15.15
CA ILE A 420 12.45 0.83 15.11
C ILE A 420 12.58 -0.68 15.26
N ALA A 421 12.00 -1.27 16.30
CA ALA A 421 11.89 -2.71 16.50
C ALA A 421 10.43 -3.15 16.32
N ILE A 422 10.14 -3.95 15.30
CA ILE A 422 8.79 -4.46 14.99
C ILE A 422 8.77 -5.99 15.04
N GLY A 423 8.02 -6.53 15.99
CA GLY A 423 7.82 -7.95 16.21
C GLY A 423 8.12 -8.38 17.65
N ALA A 424 7.74 -9.61 17.99
CA ALA A 424 8.03 -10.15 19.31
C ALA A 424 9.54 -10.39 19.50
N ASN A 425 10.09 -9.92 20.63
CA ASN A 425 11.48 -10.08 21.05
C ASN A 425 12.52 -9.51 20.07
N VAL A 426 12.11 -8.56 19.22
CA VAL A 426 13.00 -7.91 18.26
C VAL A 426 13.82 -6.85 18.98
N THR A 427 15.14 -6.84 18.75
CA THR A 427 16.05 -5.87 19.38
C THR A 427 16.82 -5.12 18.31
N THR A 428 16.80 -3.78 18.36
CA THR A 428 17.72 -2.95 17.55
C THR A 428 19.10 -2.94 18.21
N VAL A 429 20.16 -2.85 17.39
CA VAL A 429 21.57 -2.91 17.82
C VAL A 429 22.37 -1.66 17.47
N ARG A 430 21.75 -0.68 16.79
CA ARG A 430 22.39 0.59 16.39
C ARG A 430 21.37 1.68 16.10
N GLN A 431 21.82 2.94 16.06
CA GLN A 431 21.02 4.11 15.68
C GLN A 431 20.48 3.99 14.25
N GLY A 432 19.25 4.47 14.03
CA GLY A 432 18.64 4.52 12.69
C GLY A 432 18.26 3.16 12.09
N GLN A 433 18.39 2.07 12.86
CA GLN A 433 18.05 0.74 12.39
C GLN A 433 16.55 0.49 12.45
N VAL A 434 15.99 -0.05 11.37
CA VAL A 434 14.69 -0.72 11.40
C VAL A 434 14.95 -2.23 11.48
N ALA A 435 14.59 -2.84 12.61
CA ALA A 435 14.59 -4.28 12.81
C ALA A 435 13.15 -4.79 12.72
N LEU A 436 12.92 -5.70 11.78
CA LEU A 436 11.67 -6.43 11.62
C LEU A 436 11.95 -7.87 12.03
N GLY A 437 11.10 -8.50 12.85
CA GLY A 437 11.15 -9.93 13.20
C GLY A 437 12.48 -10.46 13.75
N SER A 438 12.58 -11.79 13.87
CA SER A 438 13.79 -12.51 14.30
C SER A 438 14.54 -13.14 13.13
N ALA A 439 15.76 -13.66 13.35
CA ALA A 439 16.50 -14.42 12.33
C ALA A 439 15.74 -15.67 11.82
N SER A 440 14.81 -16.21 12.63
CA SER A 440 13.93 -17.33 12.27
C SER A 440 12.61 -16.92 11.63
N SER A 441 12.31 -15.62 11.56
CA SER A 441 11.05 -15.11 11.03
C SER A 441 11.11 -14.98 9.50
N THR A 442 10.13 -15.54 8.80
CA THR A 442 9.93 -15.31 7.36
C THR A 442 9.20 -13.98 7.15
N TYR A 443 9.77 -13.07 6.36
CA TYR A 443 9.15 -11.81 5.97
C TYR A 443 8.38 -11.99 4.65
N THR A 444 7.10 -11.65 4.64
CA THR A 444 6.29 -11.66 3.42
C THR A 444 5.76 -10.25 3.12
N ALA A 445 6.08 -9.74 1.92
CA ALA A 445 5.57 -8.47 1.42
C ALA A 445 4.73 -8.74 0.16
N ALA A 446 3.46 -9.09 0.37
CA ALA A 446 2.56 -9.60 -0.68
C ALA A 446 2.42 -8.67 -1.92
N GLY A 447 2.62 -7.36 -1.75
CA GLY A 447 2.50 -6.39 -2.83
C GLY A 447 3.65 -6.42 -3.85
N ILE A 448 4.85 -6.89 -3.47
CA ILE A 448 6.06 -6.80 -4.31
C ILE A 448 5.90 -7.55 -5.64
N THR A 449 5.18 -8.68 -5.65
CA THR A 449 4.98 -9.49 -6.85
C THR A 449 3.71 -9.15 -7.63
N SER A 450 2.95 -8.14 -7.17
CA SER A 450 1.67 -7.79 -7.79
C SER A 450 1.84 -7.17 -9.18
N SER A 451 0.86 -7.40 -10.07
CA SER A 451 0.82 -6.79 -11.40
C SER A 451 0.86 -5.26 -11.33
N ALA A 452 0.18 -4.67 -10.33
CA ALA A 452 0.20 -3.24 -10.08
C ALA A 452 1.61 -2.74 -9.71
N SER A 453 2.31 -3.44 -8.80
CA SER A 453 3.68 -3.06 -8.41
C SER A 453 4.67 -3.16 -9.57
N ARG A 454 4.50 -4.13 -10.48
CA ARG A 454 5.32 -4.25 -11.69
C ARG A 454 5.01 -3.15 -12.70
N ALA A 455 3.73 -2.85 -12.92
CA ALA A 455 3.30 -1.80 -13.84
C ALA A 455 3.70 -0.39 -13.37
N ALA A 456 3.85 -0.19 -12.06
CA ALA A 456 4.30 1.06 -11.47
C ALA A 456 5.82 1.31 -11.61
N GLN A 457 6.61 0.30 -12.00
CA GLN A 457 8.05 0.50 -12.22
C GLN A 457 8.28 1.40 -13.44
N SER A 458 9.13 2.41 -13.30
CA SER A 458 9.50 3.34 -14.36
C SER A 458 10.99 3.69 -14.25
N GLY A 459 11.67 3.89 -15.38
CA GLY A 459 13.12 4.08 -15.44
C GLY A 459 13.92 2.78 -15.35
N ALA A 460 15.21 2.90 -15.02
CA ALA A 460 16.11 1.75 -14.88
C ALA A 460 15.80 0.97 -13.58
N VAL A 461 15.53 -0.32 -13.71
CA VAL A 461 15.29 -1.21 -12.56
C VAL A 461 16.63 -1.69 -12.01
N SER A 462 16.81 -1.62 -10.68
CA SER A 462 18.00 -2.10 -9.98
C SER A 462 17.68 -3.34 -9.14
N LEU A 463 18.67 -4.22 -8.97
CA LEU A 463 18.55 -5.37 -8.08
C LEU A 463 18.83 -4.94 -6.64
N VAL A 464 17.86 -5.09 -5.73
CA VAL A 464 18.11 -4.92 -4.30
C VAL A 464 18.76 -6.19 -3.75
N THR A 465 19.91 -6.04 -3.12
CA THR A 465 20.67 -7.09 -2.46
C THR A 465 20.72 -6.82 -0.96
N THR A 466 20.99 -7.86 -0.18
CA THR A 466 21.28 -7.77 1.25
C THR A 466 22.65 -8.37 1.51
N ASP A 467 23.39 -7.80 2.46
CA ASP A 467 24.54 -8.49 3.05
C ASP A 467 24.12 -9.36 4.25
N ALA A 468 25.10 -10.04 4.86
CA ALA A 468 24.89 -10.88 6.04
C ALA A 468 24.46 -10.08 7.30
N ALA A 469 24.66 -8.76 7.30
CA ALA A 469 24.24 -7.86 8.36
C ALA A 469 22.84 -7.25 8.12
N GLY A 470 22.16 -7.64 7.04
CA GLY A 470 20.83 -7.14 6.70
C GLY A 470 20.82 -5.75 6.07
N ASN A 471 21.98 -5.25 5.60
CA ASN A 471 22.04 -3.96 4.91
C ASN A 471 21.53 -4.12 3.48
N LEU A 472 20.53 -3.31 3.08
CA LEU A 472 20.01 -3.29 1.72
C LEU A 472 20.82 -2.34 0.84
N ALA A 473 21.19 -2.79 -0.36
CA ALA A 473 21.86 -1.97 -1.36
C ALA A 473 21.40 -2.35 -2.77
N THR A 474 21.40 -1.39 -3.69
CA THR A 474 21.23 -1.68 -5.12
C THR A 474 22.54 -2.23 -5.67
N ALA A 475 22.51 -3.43 -6.25
CA ALA A 475 23.63 -3.94 -7.01
C ALA A 475 23.63 -3.35 -8.41
N ALA A 476 24.80 -2.89 -8.87
CA ALA A 476 25.06 -2.49 -10.25
C ALA A 476 25.25 -3.73 -11.14
N LEU A 477 24.28 -4.64 -11.13
CA LEU A 477 24.23 -5.75 -12.06
C LEU A 477 23.33 -5.32 -13.23
N ASP A 478 23.93 -5.09 -14.40
CA ASP A 478 23.16 -4.82 -15.61
C ASP A 478 22.48 -6.13 -16.04
N VAL A 479 21.16 -6.20 -15.85
CA VAL A 479 20.33 -7.33 -16.28
C VAL A 479 20.41 -7.54 -17.81
N GLY A 480 20.79 -6.51 -18.57
CA GLY A 480 21.13 -6.60 -19.99
C GLY A 480 22.40 -7.43 -20.26
N GLU A 481 23.46 -7.25 -19.46
CA GLU A 481 24.67 -8.08 -19.58
C GLU A 481 24.42 -9.55 -19.20
N LEU A 482 23.54 -9.80 -18.22
CA LEU A 482 23.12 -11.16 -17.87
C LEU A 482 22.34 -11.83 -18.99
N SER A 483 21.46 -11.09 -19.68
CA SER A 483 20.82 -11.56 -20.92
C SER A 483 21.84 -11.80 -22.04
N GLY A 484 22.87 -10.95 -22.14
CA GLY A 484 23.97 -11.11 -23.09
C GLY A 484 24.79 -12.38 -22.85
N LEU A 485 24.97 -12.79 -21.59
CA LEU A 485 25.60 -14.07 -21.23
C LEU A 485 24.79 -15.26 -21.78
N GLY A 486 23.45 -15.21 -21.70
CA GLY A 486 22.57 -16.22 -22.30
C GLY A 486 22.80 -16.37 -23.81
N GLY A 487 22.94 -15.25 -24.53
CA GLY A 487 23.28 -15.27 -25.96
C GLY A 487 24.65 -15.89 -26.25
N ARG A 488 25.68 -15.53 -25.47
CA ARG A 488 27.04 -16.09 -25.60
C ARG A 488 27.08 -17.59 -25.32
N VAL A 489 26.33 -18.06 -24.33
CA VAL A 489 26.17 -19.50 -24.06
C VAL A 489 25.50 -20.19 -25.24
N GLY A 490 24.44 -19.61 -25.80
CA GLY A 490 23.79 -20.16 -27.00
C GLY A 490 24.72 -20.25 -28.21
N THR A 491 25.58 -19.25 -28.45
CA THR A 491 26.61 -19.30 -29.50
C THR A 491 27.63 -20.42 -29.23
N LEU A 492 28.12 -20.51 -27.99
CA LEU A 492 29.08 -21.56 -27.60
C LEU A 492 28.47 -22.96 -27.75
N GLU A 493 27.20 -23.15 -27.37
CA GLU A 493 26.47 -24.39 -27.60
C GLU A 493 26.39 -24.73 -29.09
N GLY A 494 26.11 -23.74 -29.94
CA GLY A 494 26.12 -23.89 -31.40
C GLY A 494 27.49 -24.30 -31.96
N GLU A 495 28.56 -23.64 -31.52
CA GLU A 495 29.94 -23.98 -31.92
C GLU A 495 30.33 -25.39 -31.46
N VAL A 496 29.96 -25.80 -30.24
CA VAL A 496 30.21 -27.16 -29.74
C VAL A 496 29.46 -28.21 -30.57
N VAL A 497 28.23 -27.93 -30.97
CA VAL A 497 27.49 -28.81 -31.89
C VAL A 497 28.18 -28.86 -33.26
N GLY A 498 28.61 -27.73 -33.80
CA GLY A 498 29.37 -27.66 -35.05
C GLY A 498 30.68 -28.45 -35.00
N MET A 499 31.44 -28.30 -33.92
CA MET A 499 32.69 -29.04 -33.69
C MET A 499 32.44 -30.55 -33.58
N LYS A 500 31.36 -30.98 -32.91
CA LYS A 500 30.96 -32.39 -32.87
C LYS A 500 30.61 -32.93 -34.27
N GLN A 501 29.98 -32.13 -35.13
CA GLN A 501 29.69 -32.51 -36.51
C GLN A 501 30.94 -32.61 -37.36
N GLN A 502 31.86 -31.65 -37.26
CA GLN A 502 33.16 -31.69 -37.93
C GLN A 502 33.99 -32.90 -37.48
N LEU A 503 34.01 -33.21 -36.18
CA LEU A 503 34.69 -34.39 -35.66
C LEU A 503 34.08 -35.69 -36.22
N ARG A 504 32.75 -35.76 -36.34
CA ARG A 504 32.08 -36.89 -37.01
C ARG A 504 32.49 -36.99 -38.47
N ALA A 505 32.53 -35.89 -39.21
CA ALA A 505 32.97 -35.86 -40.61
C ALA A 505 34.44 -36.28 -40.79
N ALA A 506 35.33 -35.84 -39.89
CA ALA A 506 36.73 -36.23 -39.88
C ALA A 506 36.90 -37.73 -39.60
N ASN A 507 36.22 -38.27 -38.57
CA ASN A 507 36.21 -39.71 -38.28
C ASN A 507 35.66 -40.53 -39.47
N ALA A 508 34.66 -40.00 -40.15
CA ALA A 508 34.09 -40.58 -41.37
C ALA A 508 35.09 -40.59 -42.55
N GLY A 509 35.82 -39.49 -42.75
CA GLY A 509 36.89 -39.42 -43.75
C GLY A 509 38.01 -40.42 -43.47
N ILE A 510 38.37 -40.62 -42.19
CA ILE A 510 39.32 -41.66 -41.78
C ILE A 510 38.77 -43.06 -42.06
N ALA A 511 37.49 -43.32 -41.79
CA ALA A 511 36.85 -44.58 -42.16
C ALA A 511 36.93 -44.81 -43.68
N ALA A 512 36.53 -43.82 -44.49
CA ALA A 512 36.63 -43.89 -45.95
C ALA A 512 38.07 -44.16 -46.42
N ALA A 513 39.06 -43.47 -45.86
CA ALA A 513 40.46 -43.68 -46.18
C ALA A 513 40.96 -45.10 -45.80
N MET A 514 40.55 -45.64 -44.65
CA MET A 514 40.88 -47.03 -44.28
C MET A 514 40.20 -48.06 -45.18
N ALA A 515 39.04 -47.74 -45.76
CA ALA A 515 38.42 -48.62 -46.75
C ALA A 515 39.25 -48.66 -48.06
N MET A 516 40.10 -47.68 -48.34
CA MET A 516 40.94 -47.64 -49.55
C MET A 516 42.19 -48.54 -49.43
N GLY A 517 42.00 -49.82 -49.12
CA GLY A 517 43.06 -50.84 -49.18
C GLY A 517 43.62 -50.99 -50.60
N GLY A 518 44.85 -51.49 -50.77
CA GLY A 518 45.43 -51.78 -52.08
C GLY A 518 44.65 -52.86 -52.83
N THR A 519 44.40 -52.65 -54.12
CA THR A 519 43.77 -53.66 -54.99
C THR A 519 44.87 -54.49 -55.62
N LEU A 520 44.82 -55.81 -55.43
CA LEU A 520 45.76 -56.74 -56.07
C LEU A 520 45.22 -57.15 -57.45
N LEU A 521 46.09 -57.20 -58.46
CA LEU A 521 45.76 -57.78 -59.76
C LEU A 521 46.06 -59.28 -59.71
N PRO A 522 45.05 -60.18 -59.83
CA PRO A 522 45.29 -61.61 -59.91
C PRO A 522 46.20 -61.95 -61.11
N PRO A 523 47.09 -62.96 -60.99
CA PRO A 523 47.91 -63.43 -62.12
C PRO A 523 47.03 -63.75 -63.34
N ASP A 524 47.53 -63.42 -64.54
CA ASP A 524 46.88 -63.60 -65.85
C ASP A 524 45.63 -62.74 -66.12
N SER A 525 45.32 -61.77 -65.26
CA SER A 525 44.26 -60.78 -65.50
C SER A 525 44.83 -59.41 -65.87
N THR A 526 44.26 -58.76 -66.88
CA THR A 526 44.62 -57.39 -67.29
C THR A 526 43.82 -56.32 -66.54
N PHE A 527 42.78 -56.74 -65.79
CA PHE A 527 41.87 -55.85 -65.07
C PHE A 527 41.32 -56.53 -63.81
N ALA A 528 41.25 -55.79 -62.70
CA ALA A 528 40.66 -56.23 -61.43
C ALA A 528 39.81 -55.13 -60.79
N LEU A 529 38.75 -55.54 -60.09
CA LEU A 529 37.88 -54.70 -59.28
C LEU A 529 37.86 -55.23 -57.84
N SER A 530 37.91 -54.33 -56.86
CA SER A 530 37.79 -54.66 -55.44
C SER A 530 36.84 -53.69 -54.74
N PHE A 531 36.07 -54.21 -53.79
CA PHE A 531 35.23 -53.42 -52.89
C PHE A 531 35.62 -53.71 -51.45
N ASN A 532 35.71 -52.68 -50.62
CA ASN A 532 36.10 -52.84 -49.22
C ASN A 532 35.16 -52.03 -48.31
N LEU A 533 35.04 -52.49 -47.06
CA LEU A 533 34.31 -51.82 -45.99
C LEU A 533 35.25 -51.58 -44.81
N SER A 534 34.99 -50.53 -44.04
CA SER A 534 35.77 -50.19 -42.86
C SER A 534 34.88 -49.57 -41.77
N THR A 535 35.40 -49.54 -40.55
CA THR A 535 34.78 -48.83 -39.43
C THR A 535 35.82 -48.07 -38.62
N TYR A 536 35.53 -46.83 -38.25
CA TYR A 536 36.39 -46.01 -37.40
C TYR A 536 35.55 -45.19 -36.41
N ARG A 537 35.74 -45.45 -35.11
CA ARG A 537 35.08 -44.72 -34.01
C ARG A 537 33.58 -44.50 -34.23
N GLY A 538 32.87 -45.54 -34.68
CA GLY A 538 31.42 -45.54 -34.90
C GLY A 538 30.94 -45.00 -36.25
N GLN A 539 31.84 -44.58 -37.15
CA GLN A 539 31.53 -44.25 -38.55
C GLN A 539 31.92 -45.41 -39.47
N GLN A 540 31.15 -45.65 -40.52
CA GLN A 540 31.41 -46.74 -41.47
C GLN A 540 31.87 -46.18 -42.82
N GLY A 541 32.96 -46.72 -43.35
CA GLY A 541 33.53 -46.37 -44.65
C GLY A 541 33.33 -47.49 -45.67
N PHE A 542 33.27 -47.12 -46.95
CA PHE A 542 33.21 -48.05 -48.07
C PHE A 542 34.12 -47.56 -49.19
N SER A 543 34.62 -48.47 -50.01
CA SER A 543 35.41 -48.13 -51.20
C SER A 543 35.19 -49.10 -52.35
N GLY A 544 35.46 -48.60 -53.55
CA GLY A 544 35.61 -49.39 -54.77
C GLY A 544 36.87 -48.96 -55.50
N ALA A 545 37.66 -49.91 -55.96
CA ALA A 545 38.88 -49.63 -56.71
C ALA A 545 39.05 -50.60 -57.87
N ALA A 546 39.57 -50.08 -58.98
CA ALA A 546 39.87 -50.80 -60.20
C ALA A 546 41.37 -50.67 -60.50
N VAL A 547 41.99 -51.75 -60.96
CA VAL A 547 43.38 -51.77 -61.44
C VAL A 547 43.39 -52.34 -62.84
N ALA A 548 44.08 -51.65 -63.74
CA ALA A 548 44.30 -52.08 -65.12
C ALA A 548 45.80 -52.15 -65.41
N GLN A 549 46.22 -53.21 -66.09
CA GLN A 549 47.57 -53.31 -66.64
C GLN A 549 47.63 -52.52 -67.95
N VAL A 550 48.53 -51.54 -68.02
CA VAL A 550 48.68 -50.66 -69.19
C VAL A 550 49.80 -51.17 -70.09
N THR A 551 50.89 -51.66 -69.51
CA THR A 551 51.96 -52.40 -70.18
C THR A 551 52.46 -53.54 -69.28
N GLU A 552 53.31 -54.44 -69.78
CA GLU A 552 53.79 -55.61 -69.02
C GLU A 552 54.39 -55.28 -67.64
N ARG A 553 54.84 -54.03 -67.44
CA ARG A 553 55.50 -53.54 -66.21
C ARG A 553 54.84 -52.30 -65.59
N VAL A 554 53.69 -51.85 -66.10
CA VAL A 554 52.99 -50.65 -65.60
C VAL A 554 51.53 -50.95 -65.33
N TRP A 555 51.10 -50.67 -64.10
CA TRP A 555 49.70 -50.78 -63.68
C TRP A 555 49.17 -49.42 -63.26
N MET A 556 47.93 -49.16 -63.66
CA MET A 556 47.17 -48.00 -63.20
C MET A 556 46.05 -48.46 -62.27
N SER A 557 45.93 -47.79 -61.14
CA SER A 557 44.88 -48.00 -60.15
C SER A 557 44.07 -46.74 -59.98
N GLY A 558 42.75 -46.89 -59.90
CA GLY A 558 41.82 -45.82 -59.59
C GLY A 558 40.82 -46.32 -58.57
N GLY A 559 40.49 -45.52 -57.57
CA GLY A 559 39.46 -45.91 -56.61
C GLY A 559 38.77 -44.72 -55.98
N PHE A 560 37.59 -44.98 -55.45
CA PHE A 560 36.79 -44.05 -54.68
C PHE A 560 36.46 -44.65 -53.32
N ALA A 561 36.32 -43.80 -52.32
CA ALA A 561 35.78 -44.16 -51.02
C ALA A 561 34.79 -43.12 -50.55
N GLY A 562 33.88 -43.56 -49.69
CA GLY A 562 32.93 -42.73 -48.97
C GLY A 562 32.66 -43.29 -47.59
N SER A 563 31.83 -42.59 -46.82
CA SER A 563 31.36 -43.08 -45.52
C SER A 563 29.88 -42.75 -45.32
N THR A 564 29.33 -43.19 -44.19
CA THR A 564 27.96 -42.89 -43.75
C THR A 564 27.69 -41.42 -43.44
N VAL A 565 28.72 -40.55 -43.44
CA VAL A 565 28.57 -39.11 -43.18
C VAL A 565 28.65 -38.30 -44.47
N LYS A 566 27.72 -37.34 -44.64
CA LYS A 566 27.65 -36.46 -45.81
C LYS A 566 28.95 -35.68 -46.02
N GLY A 567 29.48 -35.68 -47.25
CA GLY A 567 30.69 -34.92 -47.62
C GLY A 567 32.03 -35.61 -47.34
N SER A 568 32.03 -36.92 -47.05
CA SER A 568 33.23 -37.69 -46.71
C SER A 568 33.73 -38.61 -47.84
N THR A 569 33.44 -38.25 -49.09
CA THR A 569 33.86 -39.00 -50.28
C THR A 569 35.19 -38.49 -50.81
N GLY A 570 36.09 -39.40 -51.17
CA GLY A 570 37.39 -39.10 -51.75
C GLY A 570 37.78 -40.12 -52.82
N GLY A 571 38.72 -39.75 -53.68
CA GLY A 571 39.24 -40.63 -54.73
C GLY A 571 40.75 -40.70 -54.69
N ARG A 572 41.31 -41.78 -55.25
CA ARG A 572 42.75 -41.89 -55.51
C ARG A 572 42.96 -42.37 -56.94
N VAL A 573 44.07 -41.95 -57.52
CA VAL A 573 44.66 -42.54 -58.72
C VAL A 573 46.12 -42.80 -58.41
N GLY A 574 46.61 -43.99 -58.74
CA GLY A 574 47.98 -44.39 -58.48
C GLY A 574 48.53 -45.19 -59.65
N MET A 575 49.83 -45.07 -59.89
CA MET A 575 50.55 -45.86 -60.87
C MET A 575 51.61 -46.69 -60.15
N THR A 576 51.73 -47.96 -60.54
CA THR A 576 52.71 -48.88 -59.97
C THR A 576 53.61 -49.37 -61.09
N PHE A 577 54.91 -49.39 -60.83
CA PHE A 577 55.94 -49.84 -61.76
C PHE A 577 56.60 -51.10 -61.20
N GLY A 578 56.74 -52.14 -62.03
CA GLY A 578 57.42 -53.39 -61.66
C GLY A 578 58.76 -53.51 -62.37
N TRP A 579 59.83 -53.70 -61.62
CA TRP A 579 61.19 -53.92 -62.15
C TRP A 579 61.65 -55.36 -61.96
#